data_AF-A0A7Y0LZ43-F1
#
_entry.id   AF-A0A7Y0LZ43-F1
#
_cell.length_a   1.000
_cell.length_b   1.000
_cell.length_c   1.000
_cell.angle_alpha   90.00
_cell.angle_beta   90.00
_cell.angle_gamma   90.00
#
_symmetry.space_group_name_H-M   'P 1'
#
loop_
_entity.id
_entity.type
_entity.pdbx_description
1 polymer ?
#
loop_
_entity_poly.entity_id
_entity_poly.type
_entity_poly.pdbx_seq_one_letter_code
_entity_poly.pdbx_strand_id
1 'polypeptide(L)'
;MRRTFTLRELARLAQGVGPGALPAGTPAERLAALIPLAAAQRGLSGPDQGDDDVVDPYGGNDALYQRSFDELLPAVTVIGAVARG
;
A
#
# COMPACT_ATOMS: atom_id res chain seq x y z
N MET A 1 18.79 1.57 3.60
CA MET A 1 17.36 1.67 3.96
C MET A 1 16.57 2.20 2.79
N ARG A 2 15.45 1.55 2.42
CA ARG A 2 14.49 2.07 1.43
C ARG A 2 13.63 3.14 2.11
N ARG A 3 13.45 4.29 1.44
CA ARG A 3 12.68 5.44 1.96
C ARG A 3 11.24 5.49 1.45
N THR A 4 10.93 4.67 0.45
CA THR A 4 9.65 4.65 -0.24
C THR A 4 8.98 3.30 -0.09
N PHE A 5 7.70 3.26 -0.42
CA PHE A 5 6.90 2.04 -0.57
C PHE A 5 6.34 2.03 -1.99
N THR A 6 6.21 0.85 -2.59
CA THR A 6 5.26 0.71 -3.70
C THR A 6 3.83 0.69 -3.15
N LEU A 7 2.82 0.89 -4.00
CA LEU A 7 1.43 0.87 -3.56
C LEU A 7 1.02 -0.50 -3.00
N ARG A 8 1.36 -1.59 -3.70
CA ARG A 8 1.04 -2.96 -3.26
C ARG A 8 1.80 -3.32 -1.99
N GLU A 9 3.05 -2.89 -1.85
CA GLU A 9 3.85 -3.06 -0.64
C GLU A 9 3.17 -2.39 0.57
N LEU A 10 2.79 -1.11 0.44
CA LEU A 10 2.14 -0.38 1.52
C LEU A 10 0.80 -1.02 1.90
N ALA A 11 0.00 -1.43 0.92
CA ALA A 11 -1.28 -2.09 1.17
C ALA A 11 -1.10 -3.42 1.91
N ARG A 12 -0.11 -4.24 1.53
CA ARG A 12 0.21 -5.50 2.21
C ARG A 12 0.65 -5.26 3.66
N LEU A 13 1.54 -4.29 3.89
CA LEU A 13 2.02 -3.97 5.23
C LEU A 13 0.92 -3.37 6.12
N ALA A 14 0.01 -2.58 5.54
CA ALA A 14 -1.13 -1.99 6.24
C ALA A 14 -2.10 -3.04 6.80
N GLN A 15 -2.25 -4.20 6.15
CA GLN A 15 -3.08 -5.30 6.67
C GLN A 15 -2.55 -5.88 7.99
N GLY A 16 -1.25 -5.74 8.25
CA GLY A 16 -0.65 -6.14 9.52
C GLY A 16 -0.79 -5.08 10.63
N VAL A 17 -1.30 -3.89 10.33
CA VAL A 17 -1.52 -2.83 11.31
C VAL A 17 -2.86 -3.05 11.99
N GLY A 18 -2.84 -3.31 13.30
CA GLY A 18 -4.05 -3.56 14.07
C GLY A 18 -5.02 -2.36 14.07
N PRO A 19 -6.34 -2.59 14.17
CA PRO A 19 -7.36 -1.54 14.04
C PRO A 19 -7.26 -0.42 15.09
N GLY A 20 -6.71 -0.72 16.28
CA GLY A 20 -6.47 0.26 17.35
C GLY A 20 -5.13 0.98 17.27
N ALA A 21 -4.28 0.69 16.28
CA ALA A 21 -2.94 1.27 16.19
C ALA A 21 -2.94 2.67 15.57
N LEU A 22 -4.00 3.03 14.84
CA LEU A 22 -4.14 4.34 14.20
C LEU A 22 -4.95 5.30 15.07
N PRO A 23 -4.59 6.60 15.09
CA PRO A 23 -5.33 7.59 15.87
C PRO A 23 -6.75 7.78 15.34
N ALA A 24 -7.67 8.21 16.20
CA ALA A 24 -8.88 8.87 15.74
C ALA A 24 -8.50 10.18 15.02
N GLY A 25 -9.20 10.53 13.95
CA GLY A 25 -8.91 11.76 13.21
C GLY A 25 -9.31 11.67 11.74
N THR A 26 -8.85 12.65 10.98
CA THR A 26 -9.06 12.74 9.54
C THR A 26 -8.33 11.62 8.78
N PRO A 27 -8.78 11.27 7.56
CA PRO A 27 -8.06 10.30 6.74
C PRO A 27 -6.60 10.66 6.46
N ALA A 28 -6.29 11.95 6.36
CA ALA A 28 -4.93 12.43 6.17
C ALA A 28 -4.03 12.14 7.39
N GLU A 29 -4.52 12.42 8.60
CA GLU A 29 -3.79 12.14 9.85
C GLU A 29 -3.56 10.63 10.03
N ARG A 30 -4.59 9.83 9.74
CA ARG A 30 -4.51 8.37 9.80
C ARG A 30 -3.54 7.80 8.76
N LEU A 31 -3.56 8.31 7.53
CA LEU A 31 -2.61 7.91 6.50
C LEU A 31 -1.17 8.29 6.88
N ALA A 32 -0.94 9.47 7.44
CA ALA A 32 0.37 9.88 7.92
C ALA A 32 0.88 8.98 9.05
N ALA A 33 0.00 8.60 9.99
CA ALA A 33 0.32 7.69 11.09
C ALA A 33 0.59 6.25 10.61
N LEU A 34 -0.01 5.83 9.49
CA LEU A 34 0.21 4.50 8.90
C LEU A 34 1.66 4.30 8.42
N ILE A 35 2.31 5.33 7.89
CA ILE A 35 3.65 5.22 7.28
C ILE A 35 4.71 4.64 8.25
N PRO A 36 4.92 5.18 9.47
CA PRO A 36 5.89 4.61 10.40
C PRO A 36 5.50 3.20 10.88
N LEU A 37 4.21 2.89 11.00
CA LEU A 37 3.74 1.55 11.37
C LEU A 37 4.03 0.53 10.27
N ALA A 38 3.77 0.88 9.02
CA ALA A 38 4.12 0.04 7.87
C ALA A 38 5.65 -0.17 7.78
N ALA A 39 6.45 0.86 8.07
CA ALA A 39 7.91 0.72 8.11
C ALA A 39 8.38 -0.28 9.19
N ALA A 40 7.73 -0.27 10.37
CA ALA A 40 8.00 -1.25 11.42
C ALA A 40 7.58 -2.67 10.99
N GLN A 41 6.41 -2.81 10.36
CA GLN A 41 5.93 -4.09 9.82
C GLN A 41 6.85 -4.68 8.75
N ARG A 42 7.51 -3.84 7.94
CA ARG A 42 8.48 -4.28 6.93
C ARG A 42 9.68 -4.99 7.56
N GLY A 43 10.10 -4.61 8.77
CA GLY A 43 11.19 -5.29 9.47
C GLY A 43 10.82 -6.67 10.02
N LEU A 44 9.51 -6.92 10.19
CA LEU A 44 8.95 -8.17 10.71
C LEU A 44 8.50 -9.12 9.60
N SER A 45 8.05 -8.55 8.48
CA SER A 45 7.71 -9.29 7.27
C SER A 45 9.04 -9.74 6.64
N GLY A 46 9.21 -11.04 6.42
CA GLY A 46 10.42 -11.60 5.82
C GLY A 46 10.77 -11.01 4.44
N PRO A 47 11.83 -11.51 3.78
CA PRO A 47 12.26 -10.98 2.49
C PRO A 47 11.11 -10.92 1.48
N ASP A 48 11.05 -9.80 0.76
CA ASP A 48 10.00 -9.51 -0.22
C ASP A 48 9.90 -10.62 -1.27
N GLN A 49 8.68 -11.09 -1.53
CA GLN A 49 8.41 -12.15 -2.51
C GLN A 49 8.40 -11.62 -3.96
N GLY A 50 8.66 -10.31 -4.15
CA GLY A 50 8.84 -9.71 -5.48
C GLY A 50 7.54 -9.42 -6.23
N ASP A 51 6.41 -9.43 -5.55
CA ASP A 51 5.07 -9.28 -6.15
C ASP A 51 4.39 -7.96 -5.77
N ASP A 52 5.21 -6.93 -5.50
CA ASP A 52 4.75 -5.60 -5.08
C ASP A 52 4.81 -4.54 -6.18
N ASP A 53 5.41 -4.89 -7.31
CA ASP A 53 5.44 -4.01 -8.48
C ASP A 53 4.13 -4.10 -9.26
N VAL A 54 3.86 -3.02 -9.99
CA VAL A 54 2.71 -2.90 -10.89
C VAL A 54 3.27 -2.86 -12.31
N VAL A 55 2.59 -3.53 -13.22
CA VAL A 55 2.95 -3.49 -14.64
C VAL A 55 2.93 -2.05 -15.16
N ASP A 56 4.02 -1.61 -15.79
CA ASP A 56 4.11 -0.31 -16.43
C ASP A 56 3.35 -0.34 -17.78
N PRO A 57 2.28 0.45 -17.94
CA PRO A 57 1.51 0.46 -19.17
C PRO A 57 2.05 1.43 -20.23
N TYR A 58 3.13 2.18 -19.95
CA TYR A 58 3.63 3.23 -20.83
C TYR A 58 3.96 2.69 -22.24
N GLY A 59 3.38 3.33 -23.26
CA GLY A 59 3.51 2.89 -24.66
C GLY A 59 2.73 1.63 -25.04
N GLY A 60 1.92 1.08 -24.13
CA GLY A 60 1.10 -0.11 -24.34
C GLY A 60 -0.27 0.16 -24.96
N ASN A 61 -1.06 -0.91 -25.11
CA ASN A 61 -2.45 -0.88 -25.55
C ASN A 61 -3.42 -0.78 -24.36
N ASP A 62 -4.71 -0.57 -24.65
CA ASP A 62 -5.76 -0.42 -23.63
C ASP A 62 -5.82 -1.61 -22.66
N ALA A 63 -5.56 -2.83 -23.14
CA ALA A 63 -5.52 -4.02 -22.29
C ALA A 63 -4.38 -3.96 -21.26
N LEU A 64 -3.22 -3.41 -21.63
CA LEU A 64 -2.09 -3.23 -20.70
C LEU A 64 -2.37 -2.15 -19.66
N TYR A 65 -3.00 -1.03 -20.07
CA TYR A 65 -3.46 -0.01 -19.13
C TYR A 65 -4.51 -0.57 -18.16
N GLN A 66 -5.47 -1.35 -18.66
CA GLN A 66 -6.48 -1.99 -17.82
C GLN A 66 -5.83 -2.93 -16.80
N ARG A 67 -4.87 -3.75 -17.24
CA ARG A 67 -4.12 -4.63 -16.33
C ARG A 67 -3.38 -3.84 -15.24
N SER A 68 -2.70 -2.75 -15.60
CA SER A 68 -2.03 -1.88 -14.63
C SER A 68 -3.01 -1.30 -13.61
N PHE A 69 -4.17 -0.85 -14.07
CA PHE A 69 -5.23 -0.36 -13.20
C PHE A 69 -5.77 -1.45 -12.26
N ASP A 70 -6.00 -2.67 -12.77
CA ASP A 70 -6.49 -3.80 -11.98
C ASP A 70 -5.48 -4.24 -10.91
N GLU A 71 -4.18 -4.08 -11.16
CA GLU A 71 -3.12 -4.32 -10.18
C GLU A 71 -3.05 -3.19 -9.11
N LEU A 72 -3.38 -1.95 -9.47
CA LEU A 72 -3.37 -0.78 -8.56
C LEU A 72 -4.60 -0.72 -7.65
N LEU A 73 -5.79 -0.96 -8.20
CA LEU A 73 -7.06 -0.67 -7.56
C LEU A 73 -7.25 -1.38 -6.19
N PRO A 74 -6.90 -2.67 -6.02
CA PRO A 74 -7.02 -3.34 -4.73
C PRO A 74 -6.16 -2.67 -3.65
N ALA A 75 -4.92 -2.28 -4.00
CA ALA A 75 -4.00 -1.64 -3.06
C ALA A 75 -4.51 -0.27 -2.60
N VAL A 76 -4.99 0.56 -3.53
CA VAL A 76 -5.56 1.88 -3.22
C VAL A 76 -6.82 1.74 -2.37
N THR A 77 -7.66 0.75 -2.67
CA THR A 77 -8.86 0.46 -1.88
C THR A 77 -8.52 0.12 -0.43
N VAL A 78 -7.54 -0.75 -0.20
CA VAL A 78 -7.07 -1.13 1.15
C VAL A 78 -6.52 0.08 1.91
N ILE A 79 -5.62 0.84 1.29
CA ILE A 79 -5.01 2.02 1.92
C ILE A 79 -6.09 3.04 2.27
N GLY A 80 -7.04 3.28 1.36
CA GLY A 80 -8.16 4.19 1.58
C GLY A 80 -9.09 3.74 2.71
N ALA A 81 -9.36 2.43 2.83
CA ALA A 81 -10.17 1.89 3.93
C ALA A 81 -9.48 2.11 5.28
N VAL A 82 -8.19 1.75 5.39
CA VAL A 82 -7.39 1.94 6.61
C VAL A 82 -7.33 3.41 7.01
N ALA A 83 -7.11 4.30 6.04
CA ALA A 83 -7.07 5.74 6.26
C ALA A 83 -8.42 6.27 6.76
N ARG A 84 -9.56 5.77 6.28
CA ARG A 84 -10.89 6.24 6.71
C ARG A 84 -11.34 5.70 8.08
N GLY A 85 -10.80 4.56 8.51
CA GLY A 85 -11.21 3.89 9.75
C GLY A 85 -12.36 2.93 9.52
#